data_AF-A0A926L2J9-F1
#
_entry.id   AF-A0A926L2J9-F1
#
_cell.length_a   1.000
_cell.length_b   1.000
_cell.length_c   1.000
_cell.angle_alpha   90.00
_cell.angle_beta   90.00
_cell.angle_gamma   90.00
#
_symmetry.space_group_name_H-M   'P 1'
#
loop_
_entity.id
_entity.type
_entity.pdbx_description
1 polymer ?
#
loop_
_entity_poly.entity_id
_entity_poly.type
_entity_poly.pdbx_seq_one_letter_code
_entity_poly.pdbx_strand_id
1 'polypeptide(L)'
;MTHPSPDPSPTPPDWPHCGHGATPEDPVGCRGIHIPGHTSCLAHLADADRDAYLAGPASRSGADYTGTPFTPGLLRRLLRALRTSDDRFPFLSTVRFDHATFTGDVWFDDMTFPSDASFEGAVFTGETSFAGVTFTSDVFFERAAFGADVSFHGVTFTAGAFFQEAAFTGDTSFDDSDFHGGADFAWAAFAGETSFQRALFRNVSFKGARFEAESQLGPLACGSRVQLDGAVFTVPVTVEAAARAVTCVRTRWASAATLNLRHAELDLTDAVLECPLTVSARSTPFSSGPGDPLPETLLSGHDPGVRLTSIGGVDAAHVALYDIDLTDCRFAGAVHLDQLRVDGWCTFAGTPGGIRRHQLLPWWWGRRSTLAEEHHWRAQSARPALAHGWTPPPADTPVLRPAALAALYRQVRKSLEDGKNEPDAADFYYGEMEMRRHDTTRPPAERALLTAYWAVSGYGLRASRALAWLLGAMAATVLALLLWGVPAVDPKPATTGRQVTAGQELTLTTGTPDPVNPTGPWSERVTTERFEKALRVAINSVVFRSSGQNLTTAGTYTEMTSRIAEPVLLGLAVLAVRGRVKR
;
A
#
# COMPACT_ATOMS: atom_id res chain seq x y z
N MET A 1 23.63 -19.23 1.57
CA MET A 1 24.43 -20.35 2.14
C MET A 1 24.91 -21.18 0.96
N THR A 2 26.10 -21.74 1.07
CA THR A 2 26.78 -22.54 0.04
C THR A 2 25.89 -23.68 -0.45
N HIS A 3 25.92 -23.93 -1.76
CA HIS A 3 25.35 -25.13 -2.39
C HIS A 3 25.56 -26.36 -1.48
N PRO A 4 24.55 -27.24 -1.31
CA PRO A 4 24.81 -28.54 -0.70
C PRO A 4 25.94 -29.18 -1.50
N SER A 5 27.09 -29.36 -0.85
CA SER A 5 28.21 -30.04 -1.48
C SER A 5 27.73 -31.46 -1.81
N PRO A 6 27.98 -31.94 -3.04
CA PRO A 6 27.65 -33.31 -3.41
C PRO A 6 28.50 -34.35 -2.65
N ASP A 7 29.46 -33.90 -1.84
CA ASP A 7 30.29 -34.78 -1.01
C ASP A 7 29.46 -35.37 0.14
N PRO A 8 29.40 -36.70 0.24
CA PRO A 8 28.56 -37.35 1.23
C PRO A 8 29.12 -37.13 2.64
N SER A 9 28.24 -36.93 3.62
CA SER A 9 28.64 -36.69 5.02
C SER A 9 29.57 -37.80 5.51
N PRO A 10 30.71 -37.49 6.17
CA PRO A 10 31.61 -38.50 6.71
C PRO A 10 31.02 -39.29 7.88
N THR A 11 29.85 -38.88 8.40
CA THR A 11 29.13 -39.58 9.46
C THR A 11 28.20 -40.64 8.88
N PRO A 12 28.18 -41.87 9.43
CA PRO A 12 27.19 -42.87 9.06
C PRO A 12 25.78 -42.39 9.42
N PRO A 13 24.75 -42.78 8.64
CA PRO A 13 23.37 -42.42 8.93
C PRO A 13 22.81 -43.20 10.12
N ASP A 14 21.74 -42.68 10.72
CA ASP A 14 21.09 -43.25 11.90
C ASP A 14 20.19 -44.48 11.59
N TRP A 15 20.16 -44.95 10.34
CA TRP A 15 19.42 -46.12 9.89
C TRP A 15 20.35 -47.27 9.46
N PRO A 16 19.85 -48.53 9.41
CA PRO A 16 20.61 -49.66 8.89
C PRO A 16 20.91 -49.45 7.40
N HIS A 17 22.16 -49.07 7.09
CA HIS A 17 22.63 -48.72 5.76
C HIS A 17 23.52 -49.80 5.15
N CYS A 18 23.49 -49.87 3.82
CA CYS A 18 24.10 -50.91 3.00
C CYS A 18 25.62 -51.05 3.16
N GLY A 19 26.35 -49.94 3.34
CA GLY A 19 27.81 -49.94 3.51
C GLY A 19 28.62 -50.41 2.29
N HIS A 20 27.97 -50.72 1.17
CA HIS A 20 28.63 -51.23 -0.01
C HIS A 20 29.57 -50.17 -0.61
N GLY A 21 30.78 -50.58 -0.99
CA GLY A 21 31.78 -49.69 -1.57
C GLY A 21 32.51 -48.78 -0.57
N ALA A 22 32.46 -49.07 0.73
CA ALA A 22 33.24 -48.33 1.72
C ALA A 22 34.75 -48.41 1.46
N THR A 23 35.42 -47.27 1.48
CA THR A 23 36.87 -47.10 1.27
C THR A 23 37.51 -46.35 2.45
N PRO A 24 38.84 -46.26 2.56
CA PRO A 24 39.47 -45.41 3.57
C PRO A 24 39.08 -43.93 3.45
N GLU A 25 38.77 -43.46 2.25
CA GLU A 25 38.33 -42.07 1.98
C GLU A 25 36.83 -41.85 2.24
N ASP A 26 35.97 -42.85 2.01
CA ASP A 26 34.55 -42.87 2.43
C ASP A 26 34.28 -44.13 3.28
N PRO A 27 34.54 -44.08 4.60
CA PRO A 27 34.42 -45.25 5.47
C PRO A 27 32.97 -45.72 5.66
N VAL A 28 31.98 -44.93 5.22
CA VAL A 28 30.55 -45.25 5.31
C VAL A 28 30.09 -46.03 4.07
N GLY A 29 30.60 -45.70 2.88
CA GLY A 29 30.14 -46.29 1.63
C GLY A 29 28.67 -45.99 1.33
N CYS A 30 27.94 -46.92 0.72
CA CYS A 30 26.54 -46.70 0.35
C CYS A 30 25.63 -46.48 1.57
N ARG A 31 24.93 -45.34 1.58
CA ARG A 31 24.02 -44.91 2.65
C ARG A 31 22.59 -45.43 2.49
N GLY A 32 22.32 -46.25 1.47
CA GLY A 32 20.98 -46.79 1.20
C GLY A 32 20.49 -47.73 2.29
N ILE A 33 19.23 -47.58 2.67
CA ILE A 33 18.57 -48.40 3.68
C ILE A 33 18.50 -49.86 3.24
N HIS A 34 18.60 -50.77 4.21
CA HIS A 34 18.38 -52.18 3.98
C HIS A 34 16.95 -52.48 3.51
N ILE A 35 16.84 -53.24 2.42
CA ILE A 35 15.55 -53.79 2.00
C ILE A 35 15.14 -54.90 2.98
N PRO A 36 13.85 -54.99 3.38
CA PRO A 36 13.38 -56.01 4.32
C PRO A 36 13.83 -57.42 3.93
N GLY A 37 14.50 -58.12 4.84
CA GLY A 37 15.05 -59.47 4.60
C GLY A 37 16.47 -59.51 4.00
N HIS A 38 17.07 -58.35 3.70
CA HIS A 38 18.40 -58.23 3.11
C HIS A 38 19.28 -57.24 3.91
N THR A 39 20.61 -57.36 3.79
CA THR A 39 21.59 -56.44 4.37
C THR A 39 22.11 -55.41 3.37
N SER A 40 21.41 -55.25 2.25
CA SER A 40 21.79 -54.37 1.15
C SER A 40 20.61 -53.48 0.78
N CYS A 41 20.90 -52.31 0.20
CA CYS A 41 19.87 -51.45 -0.40
C CYS A 41 19.46 -51.95 -1.77
N LEU A 42 18.33 -51.46 -2.30
CA LEU A 42 17.77 -51.91 -3.59
C LEU A 42 18.80 -51.93 -4.73
N ALA A 43 19.68 -50.93 -4.76
CA ALA A 43 20.75 -50.78 -5.75
C ALA A 43 21.81 -51.90 -5.71
N HIS A 44 22.12 -52.43 -4.52
CA HIS A 44 23.16 -53.43 -4.31
C HIS A 44 22.62 -54.84 -3.99
N LEU A 45 21.29 -55.03 -4.07
CA LEU A 45 20.71 -56.38 -4.09
C LEU A 45 21.14 -57.11 -5.37
N ALA A 46 21.31 -58.43 -5.30
CA ALA A 46 21.48 -59.27 -6.48
C ALA A 46 20.21 -59.20 -7.35
N ASP A 47 20.34 -59.29 -8.68
CA ASP A 47 19.22 -59.09 -9.61
C ASP A 47 18.03 -60.02 -9.31
N ALA A 48 18.26 -61.29 -8.96
CA ALA A 48 17.20 -62.24 -8.63
C ALA A 48 16.42 -61.83 -7.36
N ASP A 49 17.12 -61.41 -6.30
CA ASP A 49 16.50 -60.95 -5.05
C ASP A 49 15.77 -59.62 -5.26
N ARG A 50 16.35 -58.73 -6.08
CA ARG A 50 15.75 -57.45 -6.44
C ARG A 50 14.44 -57.65 -7.20
N ASP A 51 14.43 -58.50 -8.22
CA ASP A 51 13.23 -58.79 -9.00
C ASP A 51 12.15 -59.45 -8.14
N ALA A 52 12.54 -60.34 -7.21
CA ALA A 52 11.62 -60.95 -6.24
C ALA A 52 11.02 -59.92 -5.27
N TYR A 53 11.83 -58.98 -4.75
CA TYR A 53 11.35 -57.89 -3.89
C TYR A 53 10.38 -56.96 -4.65
N LEU A 54 10.74 -56.56 -5.87
CA LEU A 54 9.93 -55.67 -6.71
C LEU A 54 8.59 -56.30 -7.12
N ALA A 55 8.53 -57.63 -7.28
CA ALA A 55 7.27 -58.34 -7.52
C ALA A 55 6.44 -58.55 -6.24
N GLY A 56 7.05 -58.42 -5.06
CA GLY A 56 6.41 -58.63 -3.76
C GLY A 56 5.61 -57.42 -3.26
N PRO A 57 4.64 -57.62 -2.35
CA PRO A 57 3.82 -56.53 -1.81
C PRO A 57 4.60 -55.50 -1.00
N ALA A 58 5.77 -55.89 -0.44
CA ALA A 58 6.62 -55.00 0.35
C ALA A 58 7.15 -53.80 -0.46
N SER A 59 7.31 -53.94 -1.77
CA SER A 59 7.70 -52.83 -2.65
C SER A 59 6.59 -51.78 -2.83
N ARG A 60 5.33 -52.12 -2.49
CA ARG A 60 4.12 -51.27 -2.64
C ARG A 60 3.56 -50.73 -1.33
N SER A 61 3.64 -51.49 -0.22
CA SER A 61 2.98 -51.17 1.07
C SER A 61 3.95 -50.87 2.24
N GLY A 62 5.24 -50.71 1.96
CA GLY A 62 6.30 -50.37 2.92
C GLY A 62 7.54 -49.86 2.21
N ALA A 63 7.32 -49.01 1.21
CA ALA A 63 8.31 -48.57 0.23
C ALA A 63 9.27 -47.52 0.83
N ASP A 64 10.26 -47.99 1.58
CA ASP A 64 11.35 -47.17 2.09
C ASP A 64 12.63 -47.41 1.28
N TYR A 65 13.06 -46.37 0.57
CA TYR A 65 14.25 -46.34 -0.26
C TYR A 65 15.25 -45.27 0.20
N THR A 66 15.16 -44.86 1.48
CA THR A 66 16.03 -43.84 2.09
C THR A 66 17.51 -44.09 1.78
N GLY A 67 18.23 -43.05 1.36
CA GLY A 67 19.66 -43.09 1.05
C GLY A 67 20.06 -43.92 -0.19
N THR A 68 19.09 -44.52 -0.91
CA THR A 68 19.39 -45.48 -1.98
C THR A 68 19.80 -44.74 -3.26
N PRO A 69 20.90 -45.13 -3.92
CA PRO A 69 21.25 -44.58 -5.22
C PRO A 69 20.41 -45.22 -6.33
N PHE A 70 19.75 -44.40 -7.14
CA PHE A 70 18.92 -44.81 -8.27
C PHE A 70 19.60 -44.46 -9.60
N THR A 71 19.98 -45.48 -10.36
CA THR A 71 20.28 -45.31 -11.77
C THR A 71 18.99 -45.20 -12.59
N PRO A 72 19.00 -44.61 -13.81
CA PRO A 72 17.80 -44.51 -14.63
C PRO A 72 17.21 -45.89 -14.93
N GLY A 73 18.09 -46.90 -15.08
CA GLY A 73 17.69 -48.30 -15.27
C GLY A 73 16.99 -48.89 -14.05
N LEU A 74 17.52 -48.66 -12.84
CA LEU A 74 16.92 -49.14 -11.60
C LEU A 74 15.57 -48.48 -11.32
N LEU A 75 15.49 -47.16 -11.50
CA LEU A 75 14.25 -46.42 -11.33
C LEU A 75 13.17 -46.90 -12.30
N ARG A 76 13.49 -47.05 -13.59
CA ARG A 76 12.55 -47.58 -14.59
C ARG A 76 12.06 -48.98 -14.24
N ARG A 77 12.90 -49.84 -13.65
CA ARG A 77 12.49 -51.17 -13.16
C ARG A 77 11.52 -51.05 -11.98
N LEU A 78 11.84 -50.21 -11.00
CA LEU A 78 10.95 -49.94 -9.85
C LEU A 78 9.59 -49.41 -10.32
N LEU A 79 9.58 -48.33 -11.10
CA LEU A 79 8.34 -47.71 -11.58
C LEU A 79 7.51 -48.69 -12.43
N ARG A 80 8.15 -49.52 -13.26
CA ARG A 80 7.44 -50.56 -14.03
C ARG A 80 6.83 -51.63 -13.13
N ALA A 81 7.55 -52.09 -12.10
CA ALA A 81 7.05 -53.07 -11.15
C ALA A 81 5.85 -52.54 -10.35
N LEU A 82 5.84 -51.25 -10.04
CA LEU A 82 4.72 -50.59 -9.38
C LEU A 82 3.52 -50.35 -10.30
N ARG A 83 3.75 -50.22 -11.61
CA ARG A 83 2.71 -50.03 -12.64
C ARG A 83 2.06 -51.35 -13.12
N THR A 84 2.21 -52.47 -12.42
CA THR A 84 1.66 -53.76 -12.88
C THR A 84 0.17 -53.90 -12.59
N SER A 85 -0.61 -53.90 -13.69
CA SER A 85 -2.03 -54.28 -13.89
C SER A 85 -3.11 -53.39 -13.25
N ASP A 86 -3.90 -52.70 -14.10
CA ASP A 86 -5.23 -52.07 -13.87
C ASP A 86 -5.45 -51.16 -12.64
N ASP A 87 -4.48 -51.05 -11.74
CA ASP A 87 -4.53 -50.22 -10.56
C ASP A 87 -4.31 -48.76 -10.94
N ARG A 88 -5.26 -47.90 -10.56
CA ARG A 88 -5.13 -46.43 -10.63
C ARG A 88 -3.96 -45.88 -9.80
N PHE A 89 -3.33 -46.69 -8.94
CA PHE A 89 -2.36 -46.25 -7.93
C PHE A 89 -1.12 -47.20 -7.87
N PRO A 90 0.07 -46.75 -8.30
CA PRO A 90 1.30 -47.57 -8.29
C PRO A 90 1.79 -47.92 -6.87
N PHE A 91 1.64 -47.00 -5.92
CA PHE A 91 1.94 -47.24 -4.50
C PHE A 91 0.65 -47.49 -3.72
N LEU A 92 0.73 -48.23 -2.61
CA LEU A 92 -0.43 -48.55 -1.76
C LEU A 92 -0.29 -47.97 -0.34
N SER A 93 0.84 -47.35 -0.02
CA SER A 93 1.18 -46.73 1.25
C SER A 93 2.13 -45.55 1.05
N THR A 94 2.56 -44.95 2.16
CA THR A 94 3.66 -43.98 2.22
C THR A 94 4.91 -44.49 1.50
N VAL A 95 5.58 -43.60 0.77
CA VAL A 95 6.83 -43.85 0.05
C VAL A 95 7.91 -42.89 0.50
N ARG A 96 9.11 -43.40 0.80
CA ARG A 96 10.25 -42.60 1.24
C ARG A 96 11.44 -42.76 0.30
N PHE A 97 11.92 -41.65 -0.24
CA PHE A 97 13.14 -41.49 -1.02
C PHE A 97 14.08 -40.50 -0.33
N ASP A 98 13.98 -40.36 1.00
CA ASP A 98 14.77 -39.39 1.75
C ASP A 98 16.26 -39.65 1.55
N HIS A 99 17.03 -38.61 1.28
CA HIS A 99 18.47 -38.70 0.97
C HIS A 99 18.82 -39.65 -0.19
N ALA A 100 17.85 -40.08 -1.01
CA ALA A 100 18.11 -40.88 -2.19
C ALA A 100 18.84 -40.04 -3.25
N THR A 101 19.69 -40.68 -4.04
CA THR A 101 20.41 -40.01 -5.13
C THR A 101 19.96 -40.58 -6.46
N PHE A 102 19.32 -39.77 -7.29
CA PHE A 102 18.95 -40.13 -8.64
C PHE A 102 20.03 -39.67 -9.62
N THR A 103 20.73 -40.64 -10.20
CA THR A 103 21.79 -40.39 -11.18
C THR A 103 21.18 -40.28 -12.57
N GLY A 104 21.43 -39.19 -13.28
CA GLY A 104 20.84 -38.92 -14.59
C GLY A 104 19.36 -38.55 -14.51
N ASP A 105 18.71 -38.59 -15.67
CA ASP A 105 17.36 -38.09 -15.84
C ASP A 105 16.28 -39.00 -15.23
N VAL A 106 15.20 -38.39 -14.75
CA VAL A 106 14.16 -38.97 -13.90
C VAL A 106 12.77 -38.54 -14.37
N TRP A 107 11.86 -39.50 -14.52
CA TRP A 107 10.49 -39.24 -14.98
C TRP A 107 9.49 -39.99 -14.09
N PHE A 108 8.71 -39.24 -13.32
CA PHE A 108 7.59 -39.71 -12.51
C PHE A 108 6.23 -39.40 -13.15
N ASP A 109 6.23 -38.97 -14.42
CA ASP A 109 5.05 -38.43 -15.10
C ASP A 109 3.79 -39.32 -14.97
N ASP A 110 2.66 -38.62 -14.80
CA ASP A 110 1.30 -39.17 -14.68
C ASP A 110 1.14 -40.20 -13.54
N MET A 111 2.01 -40.17 -12.53
CA MET A 111 1.88 -41.03 -11.36
C MET A 111 0.91 -40.48 -10.33
N THR A 112 0.31 -41.38 -9.55
CA THR A 112 -0.48 -40.99 -8.37
C THR A 112 0.11 -41.63 -7.11
N PHE A 113 0.36 -40.79 -6.11
CA PHE A 113 0.79 -41.21 -4.78
C PHE A 113 -0.42 -41.12 -3.85
N PRO A 114 -1.04 -42.26 -3.45
CA PRO A 114 -2.28 -42.27 -2.67
C PRO A 114 -2.08 -41.99 -1.17
N SER A 115 -0.85 -41.75 -0.74
CA SER A 115 -0.44 -41.51 0.64
C SER A 115 0.81 -40.62 0.63
N ASP A 116 1.34 -40.30 1.80
CA ASP A 116 2.48 -39.39 1.92
C ASP A 116 3.68 -39.84 1.07
N ALA A 117 4.33 -38.89 0.41
CA ALA A 117 5.52 -39.15 -0.38
C ALA A 117 6.66 -38.24 0.11
N SER A 118 7.81 -38.82 0.41
CA SER A 118 8.93 -38.08 0.96
C SER A 118 10.15 -38.21 0.07
N PHE A 119 10.77 -37.08 -0.24
CA PHE A 119 12.00 -36.87 -1.00
C PHE A 119 12.93 -35.92 -0.22
N GLU A 120 12.81 -35.92 1.11
CA GLU A 120 13.58 -35.03 1.98
C GLU A 120 15.07 -35.22 1.75
N GLY A 121 15.79 -34.15 1.40
CA GLY A 121 17.22 -34.21 1.13
C GLY A 121 17.61 -35.08 -0.07
N ALA A 122 16.66 -35.46 -0.93
CA ALA A 122 16.95 -36.23 -2.15
C ALA A 122 17.73 -35.38 -3.15
N VAL A 123 18.59 -36.03 -3.94
CA VAL A 123 19.45 -35.37 -4.93
C VAL A 123 19.12 -35.90 -6.32
N PHE A 124 18.71 -35.01 -7.21
CA PHE A 124 18.45 -35.29 -8.62
C PHE A 124 19.55 -34.64 -9.45
N THR A 125 20.32 -35.44 -10.18
CA THR A 125 21.50 -34.94 -10.90
C THR A 125 21.25 -34.63 -12.38
N GLY A 126 20.22 -35.23 -12.98
CA GLY A 126 19.77 -34.95 -14.34
C GLY A 126 18.39 -34.30 -14.38
N GLU A 127 17.84 -34.17 -15.58
CA GLU A 127 16.52 -33.57 -15.78
C GLU A 127 15.45 -34.37 -15.04
N THR A 128 14.55 -33.68 -14.34
CA THR A 128 13.52 -34.34 -13.51
C THR A 128 12.13 -33.87 -13.90
N SER A 129 11.22 -34.82 -14.15
CA SER A 129 9.83 -34.52 -14.47
C SER A 129 8.88 -35.21 -13.51
N PHE A 130 7.99 -34.41 -12.93
CA PHE A 130 6.81 -34.82 -12.19
C PHE A 130 5.54 -34.41 -12.94
N ALA A 131 5.60 -34.21 -14.26
CA ALA A 131 4.48 -33.66 -15.01
C ALA A 131 3.20 -34.51 -14.85
N GLY A 132 2.08 -33.83 -14.55
CA GLY A 132 0.78 -34.49 -14.35
C GLY A 132 0.69 -35.41 -13.11
N VAL A 133 1.68 -35.39 -12.22
CA VAL A 133 1.64 -36.20 -10.98
C VAL A 133 0.51 -35.72 -10.06
N THR A 134 -0.13 -36.66 -9.37
CA THR A 134 -1.09 -36.38 -8.31
C THR A 134 -0.58 -36.90 -6.97
N PHE A 135 -0.34 -36.00 -6.02
CA PHE A 135 -0.08 -36.33 -4.62
C PHE A 135 -1.37 -36.18 -3.82
N THR A 136 -1.93 -37.29 -3.34
CA THR A 136 -3.21 -37.26 -2.62
C THR A 136 -3.07 -36.94 -1.12
N SER A 137 -1.85 -36.90 -0.62
CA SER A 137 -1.49 -36.60 0.78
C SER A 137 -0.23 -35.73 0.79
N ASP A 138 0.37 -35.50 1.96
CA ASP A 138 1.47 -34.54 2.08
C ASP A 138 2.70 -35.03 1.30
N VAL A 139 3.38 -34.09 0.64
CA VAL A 139 4.64 -34.37 -0.06
C VAL A 139 5.77 -33.49 0.44
N PHE A 140 6.90 -34.13 0.69
CA PHE A 140 8.07 -33.56 1.37
C PHE A 140 9.25 -33.52 0.40
N PHE A 141 9.65 -32.33 -0.04
CA PHE A 141 10.86 -32.05 -0.83
C PHE A 141 11.82 -31.14 -0.06
N GLU A 142 11.70 -31.08 1.27
CA GLU A 142 12.57 -30.27 2.11
C GLU A 142 14.02 -30.62 1.84
N ARG A 143 14.85 -29.59 1.62
CA ARG A 143 16.29 -29.74 1.34
C ARG A 143 16.62 -30.61 0.12
N ALA A 144 15.65 -30.92 -0.74
CA ALA A 144 15.89 -31.62 -1.99
C ALA A 144 16.73 -30.73 -2.93
N ALA A 145 17.62 -31.34 -3.71
CA ALA A 145 18.48 -30.66 -4.65
C ALA A 145 18.22 -31.15 -6.07
N PHE A 146 17.77 -30.24 -6.94
CA PHE A 146 17.58 -30.46 -8.36
C PHE A 146 18.75 -29.82 -9.12
N GLY A 147 19.66 -30.66 -9.60
CA GLY A 147 20.92 -30.30 -10.25
C GLY A 147 20.79 -29.86 -11.72
N ALA A 148 19.64 -30.10 -12.33
CA ALA A 148 19.27 -29.71 -13.69
C ALA A 148 17.81 -29.25 -13.70
N ASP A 149 17.24 -29.09 -14.89
CA ASP A 149 15.88 -28.59 -15.07
C ASP A 149 14.85 -29.54 -14.43
N VAL A 150 13.82 -28.96 -13.81
CA VAL A 150 12.74 -29.70 -13.17
C VAL A 150 11.36 -29.18 -13.56
N SER A 151 10.47 -30.11 -13.92
CA SER A 151 9.09 -29.81 -14.27
C SER A 151 8.11 -30.38 -13.25
N PHE A 152 7.35 -29.50 -12.62
CA PHE A 152 6.13 -29.79 -11.85
C PHE A 152 4.88 -29.32 -12.63
N HIS A 153 4.96 -29.31 -13.96
CA HIS A 153 3.87 -28.88 -14.81
C HIS A 153 2.61 -29.72 -14.61
N GLY A 154 1.47 -29.07 -14.37
CA GLY A 154 0.19 -29.76 -14.21
C GLY A 154 0.09 -30.68 -12.98
N VAL A 155 0.99 -30.53 -11.99
CA VAL A 155 0.95 -31.35 -10.77
C VAL A 155 -0.22 -30.96 -9.89
N THR A 156 -0.91 -31.95 -9.35
CA THR A 156 -1.98 -31.75 -8.36
C THR A 156 -1.51 -32.16 -6.97
N PHE A 157 -1.44 -31.19 -6.05
CA PHE A 157 -1.15 -31.41 -4.64
C PHE A 157 -2.44 -31.26 -3.84
N THR A 158 -3.07 -32.38 -3.44
CA THR A 158 -4.35 -32.30 -2.73
C THR A 158 -4.21 -31.92 -1.26
N ALA A 159 -3.04 -32.17 -0.67
CA ALA A 159 -2.67 -31.79 0.69
C ALA A 159 -1.46 -30.82 0.67
N GLY A 160 -0.62 -30.81 1.70
CA GLY A 160 0.55 -29.93 1.80
C GLY A 160 1.68 -30.32 0.84
N ALA A 161 2.37 -29.32 0.30
CA ALA A 161 3.57 -29.50 -0.51
C ALA A 161 4.71 -28.67 0.09
N PHE A 162 5.76 -29.35 0.55
CA PHE A 162 6.82 -28.79 1.37
C PHE A 162 8.13 -28.78 0.58
N PHE A 163 8.69 -27.61 0.30
CA PHE A 163 9.91 -27.38 -0.49
C PHE A 163 10.92 -26.53 0.30
N GLN A 164 10.84 -26.53 1.62
CA GLN A 164 11.67 -25.67 2.46
C GLN A 164 13.15 -26.01 2.26
N GLU A 165 13.99 -24.99 2.09
CA GLU A 165 15.42 -25.14 1.82
C GLU A 165 15.75 -25.98 0.55
N ALA A 166 14.78 -26.25 -0.33
CA ALA A 166 15.04 -26.91 -1.60
C ALA A 166 15.92 -26.04 -2.51
N ALA A 167 16.80 -26.67 -3.29
CA ALA A 167 17.71 -26.01 -4.19
C ALA A 167 17.41 -26.41 -5.65
N PHE A 168 17.05 -25.44 -6.46
CA PHE A 168 16.77 -25.58 -7.89
C PHE A 168 17.89 -24.92 -8.67
N THR A 169 18.80 -25.70 -9.24
CA THR A 169 19.95 -25.13 -9.97
C THR A 169 19.66 -24.89 -11.44
N GLY A 170 18.81 -25.71 -12.06
CA GLY A 170 18.30 -25.52 -13.42
C GLY A 170 16.94 -24.82 -13.43
N ASP A 171 16.35 -24.74 -14.63
CA ASP A 171 15.07 -24.09 -14.84
C ASP A 171 13.95 -24.90 -14.19
N THR A 172 12.99 -24.22 -13.57
CA THR A 172 11.93 -24.82 -12.77
C THR A 172 10.55 -24.33 -13.20
N SER A 173 9.69 -25.25 -13.63
CA SER A 173 8.31 -24.93 -13.97
C SER A 173 7.33 -25.53 -12.96
N PHE A 174 6.47 -24.68 -12.40
CA PHE A 174 5.26 -25.06 -11.66
C PHE A 174 3.99 -24.68 -12.45
N ASP A 175 4.10 -24.58 -13.77
CA ASP A 175 3.00 -24.07 -14.59
C ASP A 175 1.79 -25.01 -14.56
N ASP A 176 0.59 -24.43 -14.54
CA ASP A 176 -0.69 -25.16 -14.46
C ASP A 176 -0.82 -26.14 -13.28
N SER A 177 0.00 -26.01 -12.24
CA SER A 177 -0.11 -26.82 -11.01
C SER A 177 -1.24 -26.34 -10.10
N ASP A 178 -1.88 -27.26 -9.38
CA ASP A 178 -2.96 -26.99 -8.42
C ASP A 178 -2.57 -27.46 -7.02
N PHE A 179 -2.42 -26.50 -6.11
CA PHE A 179 -2.14 -26.69 -4.69
C PHE A 179 -3.42 -26.46 -3.88
N HIS A 180 -4.17 -27.54 -3.64
CA HIS A 180 -5.38 -27.48 -2.80
C HIS A 180 -5.06 -27.31 -1.31
N GLY A 181 -3.91 -27.82 -0.86
CA GLY A 181 -3.32 -27.55 0.45
C GLY A 181 -2.31 -26.40 0.40
N GLY A 182 -1.49 -26.28 1.45
CA GLY A 182 -0.48 -25.22 1.53
C GLY A 182 0.83 -25.60 0.86
N ALA A 183 1.38 -24.67 0.09
CA ALA A 183 2.71 -24.78 -0.51
C ALA A 183 3.72 -23.95 0.29
N ASP A 184 4.83 -24.56 0.71
CA ASP A 184 5.88 -23.91 1.50
C ASP A 184 7.24 -24.01 0.82
N PHE A 185 7.69 -22.90 0.22
CA PHE A 185 9.00 -22.70 -0.39
C PHE A 185 9.92 -21.86 0.51
N ALA A 186 9.72 -21.87 1.83
CA ALA A 186 10.53 -21.06 2.73
C ALA A 186 12.03 -21.41 2.61
N TRP A 187 12.86 -20.38 2.43
CA TRP A 187 14.31 -20.49 2.24
C TRP A 187 14.75 -21.34 1.03
N ALA A 188 13.85 -21.64 0.09
CA ALA A 188 14.22 -22.26 -1.18
C ALA A 188 15.13 -21.34 -2.00
N ALA A 189 16.01 -21.95 -2.79
CA ALA A 189 16.92 -21.24 -3.69
C ALA A 189 16.64 -21.61 -5.14
N PHE A 190 16.24 -20.63 -5.93
CA PHE A 190 15.98 -20.74 -7.36
C PHE A 190 17.12 -20.05 -8.10
N ALA A 191 18.08 -20.84 -8.59
CA ALA A 191 19.24 -20.35 -9.34
C ALA A 191 19.01 -20.32 -10.86
N GLY A 192 18.12 -21.19 -11.37
CA GLY A 192 17.62 -21.14 -12.75
C GLY A 192 16.32 -20.35 -12.87
N GLU A 193 15.81 -20.22 -14.11
CA GLU A 193 14.56 -19.52 -14.35
C GLU A 193 13.39 -20.23 -13.67
N THR A 194 12.45 -19.48 -13.10
CA THR A 194 11.32 -20.10 -12.37
C THR A 194 9.99 -19.52 -12.83
N SER A 195 9.06 -20.40 -13.17
CA SER A 195 7.72 -20.06 -13.67
C SER A 195 6.61 -20.65 -12.82
N PHE A 196 5.60 -19.84 -12.52
CA PHE A 196 4.35 -20.22 -11.83
C PHE A 196 3.12 -19.80 -12.64
N GLN A 197 3.20 -19.87 -13.97
CA GLN A 197 2.10 -19.46 -14.83
C GLN A 197 0.89 -20.35 -14.58
N ARG A 198 -0.26 -19.71 -14.34
CA ARG A 198 -1.54 -20.37 -14.08
C ARG A 198 -1.56 -21.31 -12.87
N ALA A 199 -0.55 -21.25 -12.01
CA ALA A 199 -0.54 -22.01 -10.78
C ALA A 199 -1.67 -21.53 -9.84
N LEU A 200 -2.37 -22.50 -9.25
CA LEU A 200 -3.47 -22.26 -8.31
C LEU A 200 -3.01 -22.65 -6.91
N PHE A 201 -3.17 -21.73 -5.95
CA PHE A 201 -2.79 -21.94 -4.57
C PHE A 201 -3.97 -21.73 -3.63
N ARG A 202 -4.09 -22.56 -2.60
CA ARG A 202 -4.85 -22.16 -1.40
C ARG A 202 -4.08 -21.11 -0.60
N ASN A 203 -2.80 -21.36 -0.34
CA ASN A 203 -1.83 -20.47 0.29
C ASN A 203 -0.42 -20.85 -0.17
N VAL A 204 0.47 -19.86 -0.30
CA VAL A 204 1.87 -20.09 -0.67
C VAL A 204 2.81 -19.22 0.16
N SER A 205 3.90 -19.81 0.65
CA SER A 205 4.99 -19.10 1.32
C SER A 205 6.29 -19.22 0.55
N PHE A 206 6.91 -18.09 0.24
CA PHE A 206 8.27 -17.94 -0.29
C PHE A 206 9.15 -17.22 0.74
N LYS A 207 8.85 -17.42 2.03
CA LYS A 207 9.52 -16.68 3.10
C LYS A 207 11.03 -16.93 3.07
N GLY A 208 11.81 -15.87 2.91
CA GLY A 208 13.27 -15.99 2.84
C GLY A 208 13.80 -16.71 1.58
N ALA A 209 12.95 -17.01 0.60
CA ALA A 209 13.36 -17.62 -0.65
C ALA A 209 14.28 -16.69 -1.46
N ARG A 210 15.13 -17.26 -2.30
CA ARG A 210 16.09 -16.52 -3.12
C ARG A 210 15.85 -16.83 -4.59
N PHE A 211 15.73 -15.78 -5.40
CA PHE A 211 15.58 -15.86 -6.84
C PHE A 211 16.79 -15.20 -7.49
N GLU A 212 17.64 -16.01 -8.10
CA GLU A 212 18.94 -15.59 -8.65
C GLU A 212 18.95 -15.43 -10.18
N ALA A 213 17.93 -15.96 -10.86
CA ALA A 213 17.67 -15.84 -12.30
C ALA A 213 16.23 -15.39 -12.60
N GLU A 214 15.95 -15.12 -13.88
CA GLU A 214 14.69 -14.53 -14.32
C GLU A 214 13.50 -15.34 -13.80
N SER A 215 12.63 -14.68 -13.04
CA SER A 215 11.53 -15.35 -12.35
C SER A 215 10.23 -14.69 -12.75
N GLN A 216 9.31 -15.50 -13.28
CA GLN A 216 7.96 -15.09 -13.59
C GLN A 216 7.01 -15.67 -12.55
N LEU A 217 6.73 -14.87 -11.52
CA LEU A 217 5.78 -15.25 -10.47
C LEU A 217 4.36 -14.93 -10.93
N GLY A 218 3.83 -15.75 -11.84
CA GLY A 218 2.45 -15.69 -12.31
C GLY A 218 2.27 -15.39 -13.80
N PRO A 219 1.04 -15.24 -14.29
CA PRO A 219 -0.17 -15.01 -13.51
C PRO A 219 -0.59 -16.21 -12.68
N LEU A 220 -0.66 -16.04 -11.34
CA LEU A 220 -1.06 -17.07 -10.39
C LEU A 220 -2.29 -16.61 -9.59
N ALA A 221 -3.11 -17.58 -9.14
CA ALA A 221 -4.26 -17.30 -8.28
C ALA A 221 -4.06 -17.94 -6.92
N CYS A 222 -4.28 -17.18 -5.84
CA CYS A 222 -4.13 -17.67 -4.48
C CYS A 222 -5.36 -17.33 -3.63
N GLY A 223 -6.09 -18.36 -3.17
CA GLY A 223 -7.32 -18.20 -2.39
C GLY A 223 -7.15 -17.53 -1.02
N SER A 224 -5.92 -17.38 -0.53
CA SER A 224 -5.61 -16.66 0.70
C SER A 224 -4.39 -15.75 0.57
N ARG A 225 -3.20 -16.19 0.99
CA ARG A 225 -2.01 -15.36 1.11
C ARG A 225 -0.86 -15.87 0.24
N VAL A 226 -0.23 -14.95 -0.47
CA VAL A 226 1.11 -15.09 -1.07
C VAL A 226 2.10 -14.38 -0.15
N GLN A 227 2.97 -15.13 0.52
CA GLN A 227 3.95 -14.57 1.45
C GLN A 227 5.34 -14.52 0.80
N LEU A 228 5.88 -13.32 0.60
CA LEU A 228 7.22 -13.04 0.06
C LEU A 228 8.17 -12.46 1.12
N ASP A 229 7.81 -12.58 2.40
CA ASP A 229 8.53 -11.95 3.51
C ASP A 229 9.99 -12.39 3.57
N GLY A 230 10.92 -11.44 3.59
CA GLY A 230 12.36 -11.72 3.62
C GLY A 230 12.92 -12.35 2.34
N ALA A 231 12.11 -12.54 1.29
CA ALA A 231 12.60 -13.06 0.02
C ALA A 231 13.58 -12.08 -0.63
N VAL A 232 14.47 -12.60 -1.48
CA VAL A 232 15.51 -11.83 -2.16
C VAL A 232 15.43 -12.07 -3.65
N PHE A 233 15.24 -10.99 -4.41
CA PHE A 233 15.29 -10.99 -5.87
C PHE A 233 16.54 -10.25 -6.33
N THR A 234 17.49 -10.98 -6.94
CA THR A 234 18.74 -10.37 -7.45
C THR A 234 18.63 -9.89 -8.89
N VAL A 235 17.60 -10.33 -9.60
CA VAL A 235 17.33 -9.98 -10.99
C VAL A 235 15.93 -9.36 -11.13
N PRO A 236 15.61 -8.73 -12.27
CA PRO A 236 14.27 -8.19 -12.49
C PRO A 236 13.19 -9.28 -12.36
N VAL A 237 12.05 -8.90 -11.80
CA VAL A 237 10.94 -9.83 -11.55
C VAL A 237 9.60 -9.17 -11.82
N THR A 238 8.71 -9.93 -12.46
CA THR A 238 7.29 -9.58 -12.58
C THR A 238 6.49 -10.55 -11.75
N VAL A 239 5.71 -10.00 -10.81
CA VAL A 239 4.76 -10.75 -9.99
C VAL A 239 3.36 -10.41 -10.46
N GLU A 240 2.66 -11.39 -10.99
CA GLU A 240 1.27 -11.27 -11.44
C GLU A 240 0.41 -12.18 -10.57
N ALA A 241 -0.34 -11.60 -9.63
CA ALA A 241 -1.06 -12.40 -8.64
C ALA A 241 -2.48 -11.87 -8.40
N ALA A 242 -3.46 -12.77 -8.55
CA ALA A 242 -4.77 -12.62 -7.96
C ALA A 242 -4.76 -13.30 -6.59
N ALA A 243 -4.80 -12.53 -5.50
CA ALA A 243 -4.71 -13.09 -4.15
C ALA A 243 -5.45 -12.20 -3.15
N ARG A 244 -5.91 -12.76 -2.01
CA ARG A 244 -6.54 -11.93 -0.96
C ARG A 244 -5.52 -11.09 -0.19
N ALA A 245 -4.32 -11.61 0.00
CA ALA A 245 -3.24 -10.91 0.67
C ALA A 245 -1.89 -11.23 0.01
N VAL A 246 -1.05 -10.21 -0.14
CA VAL A 246 0.34 -10.33 -0.59
C VAL A 246 1.21 -9.62 0.43
N THR A 247 2.12 -10.34 1.09
CA THR A 247 3.03 -9.73 2.08
C THR A 247 4.44 -9.76 1.57
N CYS A 248 5.10 -8.60 1.57
CA CYS A 248 6.49 -8.42 1.17
C CYS A 248 7.28 -7.78 2.30
N VAL A 249 7.10 -8.29 3.54
CA VAL A 249 7.71 -7.70 4.73
C VAL A 249 9.20 -8.03 4.75
N ARG A 250 10.05 -7.00 4.83
CA ARG A 250 11.52 -7.15 4.76
C ARG A 250 12.03 -7.86 3.50
N THR A 251 11.25 -7.85 2.42
CA THR A 251 11.68 -8.37 1.12
C THR A 251 12.77 -7.46 0.53
N ARG A 252 13.78 -8.04 -0.11
CA ARG A 252 14.87 -7.32 -0.76
C ARG A 252 14.74 -7.40 -2.27
N TRP A 253 14.58 -6.25 -2.90
CA TRP A 253 14.51 -6.07 -4.34
C TRP A 253 15.81 -5.43 -4.80
N ALA A 254 16.78 -6.24 -5.19
CA ALA A 254 18.08 -5.75 -5.66
C ALA A 254 18.05 -5.34 -7.16
N SER A 255 16.92 -5.55 -7.83
CA SER A 255 16.66 -5.15 -9.21
C SER A 255 15.23 -4.63 -9.36
N ALA A 256 14.88 -4.14 -10.56
CA ALA A 256 13.57 -3.58 -10.84
C ALA A 256 12.46 -4.63 -10.69
N ALA A 257 11.36 -4.26 -10.05
CA ALA A 257 10.26 -5.18 -9.79
C ALA A 257 8.91 -4.57 -10.16
N THR A 258 8.03 -5.39 -10.71
CA THR A 258 6.65 -5.01 -11.02
C THR A 258 5.70 -5.97 -10.31
N LEU A 259 4.78 -5.42 -9.51
CA LEU A 259 3.70 -6.14 -8.87
C LEU A 259 2.38 -5.75 -9.56
N ASN A 260 1.87 -6.66 -10.38
CA ASN A 260 0.54 -6.55 -10.96
C ASN A 260 -0.40 -7.40 -10.12
N LEU A 261 -1.25 -6.74 -9.34
CA LEU A 261 -2.06 -7.41 -8.32
C LEU A 261 -3.55 -7.25 -8.58
N ARG A 262 -4.33 -8.18 -8.04
CA ARG A 262 -5.80 -8.14 -8.05
C ARG A 262 -6.33 -8.78 -6.78
N HIS A 263 -7.43 -8.23 -6.23
CA HIS A 263 -8.06 -8.65 -4.98
C HIS A 263 -7.23 -8.48 -3.68
N ALA A 264 -6.04 -7.89 -3.79
CA ALA A 264 -5.00 -8.06 -2.78
C ALA A 264 -4.95 -6.94 -1.75
N GLU A 265 -4.82 -7.31 -0.48
CA GLU A 265 -4.19 -6.47 0.53
C GLU A 265 -2.67 -6.65 0.47
N LEU A 266 -1.94 -5.57 0.18
CA LEU A 266 -0.48 -5.55 0.04
C LEU A 266 0.18 -4.95 1.29
N ASP A 267 1.21 -5.59 1.81
CA ASP A 267 2.08 -5.06 2.87
C ASP A 267 3.54 -5.02 2.40
N LEU A 268 4.17 -3.84 2.41
CA LEU A 268 5.56 -3.62 2.03
C LEU A 268 6.46 -3.25 3.23
N THR A 269 6.00 -3.46 4.47
CA THR A 269 6.72 -3.01 5.67
C THR A 269 8.19 -3.46 5.68
N ASP A 270 9.10 -2.50 5.89
CA ASP A 270 10.54 -2.67 5.94
C ASP A 270 11.17 -3.32 4.68
N ALA A 271 10.47 -3.29 3.53
CA ALA A 271 11.03 -3.75 2.26
C ALA A 271 12.23 -2.87 1.84
N VAL A 272 13.29 -3.51 1.34
CA VAL A 272 14.52 -2.87 0.89
C VAL A 272 14.52 -2.80 -0.63
N LEU A 273 14.52 -1.58 -1.17
CA LEU A 273 14.48 -1.29 -2.60
C LEU A 273 15.81 -0.70 -3.04
N GLU A 274 16.57 -1.42 -3.86
CA GLU A 274 17.78 -0.88 -4.52
C GLU A 274 17.46 -0.33 -5.92
N CYS A 275 16.31 -0.74 -6.47
CA CYS A 275 15.79 -0.33 -7.76
C CYS A 275 14.29 -0.01 -7.68
N PRO A 276 13.71 0.62 -8.71
CA PRO A 276 12.29 0.97 -8.71
C PRO A 276 11.36 -0.25 -8.57
N LEU A 277 10.35 -0.11 -7.73
CA LEU A 277 9.23 -1.02 -7.53
C LEU A 277 7.95 -0.36 -8.03
N THR A 278 7.33 -0.96 -9.04
CA THR A 278 6.03 -0.53 -9.55
C THR A 278 4.94 -1.45 -9.01
N VAL A 279 3.88 -0.89 -8.43
CA VAL A 279 2.71 -1.63 -7.96
C VAL A 279 1.48 -1.13 -8.71
N SER A 280 0.76 -2.04 -9.35
CA SER A 280 -0.46 -1.71 -10.10
C SER A 280 -1.62 -2.64 -9.75
N ALA A 281 -2.83 -2.08 -9.64
CA ALA A 281 -4.06 -2.85 -9.56
C ALA A 281 -4.59 -3.20 -10.96
N ARG A 282 -4.93 -4.47 -11.20
CA ARG A 282 -5.47 -4.93 -12.48
C ARG A 282 -7.00 -5.01 -12.44
N SER A 283 -7.65 -4.23 -13.30
CA SER A 283 -9.11 -4.19 -13.41
C SER A 283 -9.72 -5.38 -14.15
N THR A 284 -8.96 -6.05 -15.02
CA THR A 284 -9.35 -7.29 -15.71
C THR A 284 -8.61 -8.50 -15.16
N PRO A 285 -9.22 -9.70 -15.17
CA PRO A 285 -8.51 -10.94 -14.85
C PRO A 285 -7.27 -11.13 -15.71
N PHE A 286 -6.26 -11.80 -15.17
CA PHE A 286 -5.08 -12.18 -15.94
C PHE A 286 -5.45 -13.21 -17.02
N SER A 287 -4.70 -13.23 -18.10
CA SER A 287 -4.92 -14.15 -19.22
C SER A 287 -3.57 -14.55 -19.82
N SER A 288 -3.35 -15.85 -19.98
CA SER A 288 -2.18 -16.40 -20.70
C SER A 288 -2.35 -16.31 -22.22
N GLY A 289 -3.60 -16.19 -22.71
CA GLY A 289 -3.93 -16.05 -24.12
C GLY A 289 -5.35 -15.54 -24.37
N PRO A 290 -5.73 -15.29 -25.62
CA PRO A 290 -7.06 -14.76 -25.96
C PRO A 290 -8.17 -15.73 -25.55
N GLY A 291 -8.99 -15.34 -24.57
CA GLY A 291 -10.18 -16.09 -24.15
C GLY A 291 -9.96 -17.17 -23.09
N ASP A 292 -8.76 -17.27 -22.53
CA ASP A 292 -8.43 -18.19 -21.42
C ASP A 292 -8.01 -17.38 -20.17
N PRO A 293 -8.98 -16.84 -19.41
CA PRO A 293 -8.69 -16.11 -18.19
C PRO A 293 -8.22 -17.08 -17.10
N LEU A 294 -7.33 -16.58 -16.24
CA LEU A 294 -6.89 -17.28 -15.05
C LEU A 294 -8.10 -17.66 -14.17
N PRO A 295 -8.21 -18.93 -13.70
CA PRO A 295 -9.28 -19.32 -12.80
C PRO A 295 -9.20 -18.61 -11.44
N GLU A 296 -10.05 -17.61 -11.22
CA GLU A 296 -10.14 -16.85 -9.95
C GLU A 296 -11.28 -17.37 -9.04
N THR A 297 -11.71 -18.62 -9.18
CA THR A 297 -12.89 -19.18 -8.48
C THR A 297 -12.76 -19.10 -6.95
N LEU A 298 -11.54 -19.27 -6.42
CA LEU A 298 -11.22 -19.15 -4.99
C LEU A 298 -11.38 -17.73 -4.43
N LEU A 299 -11.50 -16.72 -5.29
CA LEU A 299 -11.60 -15.29 -4.96
C LEU A 299 -13.00 -14.73 -5.28
N SER A 300 -13.95 -15.61 -5.61
CA SER A 300 -15.31 -15.21 -5.99
C SER A 300 -15.99 -14.43 -4.86
N GLY A 301 -16.42 -13.20 -5.17
CA GLY A 301 -17.11 -12.32 -4.22
C GLY A 301 -16.21 -11.32 -3.48
N HIS A 302 -14.89 -11.37 -3.69
CA HIS A 302 -13.97 -10.35 -3.18
C HIS A 302 -13.86 -9.18 -4.15
N ASP A 303 -13.64 -7.97 -3.61
CA ASP A 303 -13.37 -6.77 -4.40
C ASP A 303 -12.12 -6.99 -5.26
N PRO A 304 -12.14 -6.76 -6.59
CA PRO A 304 -10.95 -6.85 -7.44
C PRO A 304 -9.89 -5.77 -7.17
N GLY A 305 -10.23 -4.71 -6.43
CA GLY A 305 -9.29 -3.66 -6.04
C GLY A 305 -8.07 -4.18 -5.24
N VAL A 306 -7.02 -3.37 -5.21
CA VAL A 306 -5.81 -3.64 -4.42
C VAL A 306 -5.67 -2.56 -3.37
N ARG A 307 -5.53 -2.97 -2.11
CA ARG A 307 -5.36 -2.08 -0.96
C ARG A 307 -3.94 -2.19 -0.43
N LEU A 308 -3.23 -1.09 -0.33
CA LEU A 308 -1.91 -1.05 0.32
C LEU A 308 -2.10 -0.75 1.82
N THR A 309 -1.53 -1.59 2.67
CA THR A 309 -1.72 -1.54 4.13
C THR A 309 -0.58 -0.80 4.84
N SER A 310 0.66 -0.92 4.34
CA SER A 310 1.82 -0.27 4.95
C SER A 310 3.00 -0.17 3.98
N ILE A 311 3.69 0.96 4.05
CA ILE A 311 5.03 1.19 3.46
C ILE A 311 6.02 1.70 4.52
N GLY A 312 5.73 1.48 5.81
CA GLY A 312 6.63 1.89 6.89
C GLY A 312 8.01 1.24 6.73
N GLY A 313 9.08 2.03 6.92
CA GLY A 313 10.47 1.55 6.79
C GLY A 313 11.01 1.48 5.36
N VAL A 314 10.16 1.66 4.35
CA VAL A 314 10.56 1.63 2.93
C VAL A 314 11.12 2.97 2.48
N ASP A 315 12.11 2.96 1.57
CA ASP A 315 12.49 4.15 0.81
C ASP A 315 11.48 4.40 -0.32
N ALA A 316 10.56 5.32 -0.09
CA ALA A 316 9.47 5.61 -0.99
C ALA A 316 9.91 6.28 -2.31
N ALA A 317 11.17 6.74 -2.42
CA ALA A 317 11.71 7.29 -3.67
C ALA A 317 11.73 6.26 -4.81
N HIS A 318 11.77 4.98 -4.47
CA HIS A 318 11.77 3.87 -5.42
C HIS A 318 10.37 3.28 -5.64
N VAL A 319 9.32 3.79 -4.99
CA VAL A 319 7.97 3.22 -5.07
C VAL A 319 7.10 4.05 -6.03
N ALA A 320 6.46 3.36 -6.97
CA ALA A 320 5.43 3.92 -7.82
C ALA A 320 4.13 3.11 -7.71
N LEU A 321 3.03 3.80 -7.41
CA LEU A 321 1.71 3.21 -7.17
C LEU A 321 0.73 3.65 -8.27
N TYR A 322 0.00 2.68 -8.83
CA TYR A 322 -0.98 2.89 -9.89
C TYR A 322 -2.32 2.22 -9.53
N ASP A 323 -3.38 3.02 -9.43
CA ASP A 323 -4.76 2.56 -9.13
C ASP A 323 -4.90 1.78 -7.81
N ILE A 324 -4.16 2.18 -6.77
CA ILE A 324 -4.11 1.50 -5.46
C ILE A 324 -4.98 2.21 -4.41
N ASP A 325 -5.75 1.45 -3.63
CA ASP A 325 -6.44 2.00 -2.45
C ASP A 325 -5.47 2.18 -1.27
N LEU A 326 -5.29 3.43 -0.85
CA LEU A 326 -4.42 3.89 0.23
C LEU A 326 -5.20 4.28 1.49
N THR A 327 -6.50 3.97 1.57
CA THR A 327 -7.37 4.37 2.69
C THR A 327 -6.85 3.90 4.05
N ASP A 328 -6.31 2.67 4.12
CA ASP A 328 -5.75 2.12 5.36
C ASP A 328 -4.21 2.07 5.35
N CYS A 329 -3.58 2.72 4.37
CA CYS A 329 -2.13 2.68 4.20
C CYS A 329 -1.42 3.46 5.30
N ARG A 330 -0.47 2.79 5.95
CA ARG A 330 0.45 3.40 6.90
C ARG A 330 1.71 3.90 6.20
N PHE A 331 1.94 5.20 6.32
CA PHE A 331 3.10 5.93 5.80
C PHE A 331 4.15 6.22 6.88
N ALA A 332 3.77 6.14 8.15
CA ALA A 332 4.66 6.38 9.28
C ALA A 332 5.91 5.48 9.21
N GLY A 333 7.09 6.11 9.23
CA GLY A 333 8.38 5.43 9.17
C GLY A 333 8.96 5.25 7.76
N ALA A 334 8.20 5.56 6.70
CA ALA A 334 8.75 5.61 5.35
C ALA A 334 9.80 6.74 5.22
N VAL A 335 10.83 6.49 4.41
CA VAL A 335 11.88 7.45 4.08
C VAL A 335 11.61 8.04 2.68
N HIS A 336 12.00 9.29 2.43
CA HIS A 336 11.76 10.00 1.18
C HIS A 336 10.30 9.94 0.67
N LEU A 337 9.34 9.98 1.59
CA LEU A 337 7.91 9.95 1.26
C LEU A 337 7.49 11.11 0.33
N ASP A 338 8.27 12.19 0.28
CA ASP A 338 8.08 13.28 -0.67
C ASP A 338 8.40 12.93 -2.13
N GLN A 339 9.00 11.77 -2.39
CA GLN A 339 9.32 11.26 -3.73
C GLN A 339 8.43 10.08 -4.15
N LEU A 340 7.47 9.68 -3.30
CA LEU A 340 6.51 8.63 -3.62
C LEU A 340 5.68 8.99 -4.85
N ARG A 341 5.71 8.15 -5.90
CA ARG A 341 4.89 8.37 -7.09
C ARG A 341 3.51 7.75 -6.87
N VAL A 342 2.49 8.59 -6.91
CA VAL A 342 1.08 8.21 -6.77
C VAL A 342 0.36 8.64 -8.04
N ASP A 343 0.09 7.68 -8.91
CA ASP A 343 -0.51 7.89 -10.22
C ASP A 343 -1.84 7.11 -10.35
N GLY A 344 -2.65 7.49 -11.35
CA GLY A 344 -3.95 6.87 -11.57
C GLY A 344 -4.98 7.21 -10.48
N TRP A 345 -5.92 6.30 -10.24
CA TRP A 345 -7.02 6.43 -9.29
C TRP A 345 -6.65 5.93 -7.90
N CYS A 346 -5.54 6.41 -7.35
CA CYS A 346 -5.19 6.07 -5.96
C CYS A 346 -6.12 6.79 -4.96
N THR A 347 -6.72 6.06 -4.02
CA THR A 347 -7.72 6.61 -3.08
C THR A 347 -7.19 6.72 -1.66
N PHE A 348 -7.29 7.90 -1.04
CA PHE A 348 -6.93 8.10 0.37
C PHE A 348 -8.15 8.02 1.30
N ALA A 349 -7.88 7.89 2.61
CA ALA A 349 -8.93 7.84 3.63
C ALA A 349 -9.73 9.14 3.62
N GLY A 350 -11.06 9.07 3.70
CA GLY A 350 -11.91 10.25 3.81
C GLY A 350 -12.21 10.63 5.25
N THR A 351 -12.35 11.93 5.54
CA THR A 351 -12.96 12.34 6.83
C THR A 351 -14.35 11.73 7.01
N PRO A 352 -14.76 11.38 8.24
CA PRO A 352 -16.07 10.80 8.50
C PRO A 352 -17.21 11.69 7.95
N GLY A 353 -18.14 11.09 7.22
CA GLY A 353 -19.31 11.78 6.68
C GLY A 353 -20.40 12.04 7.73
N GLY A 354 -21.28 13.01 7.46
CA GLY A 354 -22.52 13.23 8.23
C GLY A 354 -22.67 14.64 8.83
N ILE A 355 -23.91 14.99 9.19
CA ILE A 355 -24.26 16.25 9.85
C ILE A 355 -24.03 16.09 11.35
N ARG A 356 -23.11 16.87 11.94
CA ARG A 356 -23.02 16.98 13.41
C ARG A 356 -23.57 18.32 13.90
N ARG A 357 -24.53 18.25 14.82
CA ARG A 357 -25.01 19.40 15.60
C ARG A 357 -24.10 19.59 16.79
N HIS A 358 -23.30 20.64 16.81
CA HIS A 358 -22.64 21.12 18.02
C HIS A 358 -23.27 22.46 18.41
N GLN A 359 -24.07 22.48 19.47
CA GLN A 359 -24.77 23.64 20.04
C GLN A 359 -25.44 24.55 18.98
N LEU A 360 -26.66 24.16 18.56
CA LEU A 360 -27.61 24.89 17.71
C LEU A 360 -27.22 25.18 16.25
N LEU A 361 -25.95 25.09 15.84
CA LEU A 361 -25.56 25.23 14.41
C LEU A 361 -25.20 23.89 13.74
N PRO A 362 -25.68 23.64 12.50
CA PRO A 362 -25.21 22.51 11.69
C PRO A 362 -23.77 22.77 11.23
N TRP A 363 -22.84 21.91 11.66
CA TRP A 363 -21.45 21.97 11.21
C TRP A 363 -21.21 20.90 10.15
N TRP A 364 -20.76 21.35 8.97
CA TRP A 364 -20.45 20.51 7.82
C TRP A 364 -18.95 20.19 7.85
N TRP A 365 -18.59 18.94 8.09
CA TRP A 365 -17.25 18.48 7.71
C TRP A 365 -17.21 18.50 6.18
N GLY A 366 -16.29 19.27 5.62
CA GLY A 366 -16.03 19.11 4.19
C GLY A 366 -15.35 17.77 4.01
N ARG A 367 -15.86 16.90 3.13
CA ARG A 367 -15.15 15.69 2.72
C ARG A 367 -13.76 16.10 2.22
N ARG A 368 -12.72 15.53 2.80
CA ARG A 368 -11.34 15.68 2.36
C ARG A 368 -10.62 14.34 2.45
N SER A 369 -9.57 14.20 1.66
CA SER A 369 -8.58 13.14 1.78
C SER A 369 -7.74 13.34 3.06
N THR A 370 -7.42 12.25 3.75
CA THR A 370 -6.70 12.19 5.01
C THR A 370 -5.80 10.96 5.07
N LEU A 371 -4.79 11.03 5.94
CA LEU A 371 -3.93 9.90 6.27
C LEU A 371 -4.61 8.96 7.27
N ALA A 372 -4.36 7.65 7.15
CA ALA A 372 -4.82 6.64 8.11
C ALA A 372 -4.34 6.96 9.55
N GLU A 373 -3.14 7.51 9.71
CA GLU A 373 -2.61 7.92 11.01
C GLU A 373 -3.40 9.08 11.65
N GLU A 374 -4.06 9.94 10.86
CA GLU A 374 -4.97 10.94 11.42
C GLU A 374 -6.22 10.26 12.01
N HIS A 375 -6.74 9.23 11.34
CA HIS A 375 -7.86 8.44 11.86
C HIS A 375 -7.50 7.84 13.22
N HIS A 376 -6.32 7.22 13.30
CA HIS A 376 -5.81 6.63 14.53
C HIS A 376 -5.66 7.66 15.65
N TRP A 377 -5.06 8.82 15.35
CA TRP A 377 -4.89 9.90 16.32
C TRP A 377 -6.22 10.46 16.83
N ARG A 378 -7.20 10.68 15.94
CA ARG A 378 -8.50 11.22 16.33
C ARG A 378 -9.36 10.23 17.08
N ALA A 379 -9.33 8.95 16.71
CA ALA A 379 -10.05 7.91 17.43
C ALA A 379 -9.63 7.84 18.90
N GLN A 380 -8.35 8.06 19.21
CA GLN A 380 -7.84 8.05 20.58
C GLN A 380 -7.91 9.41 21.29
N SER A 381 -7.68 10.52 20.57
CA SER A 381 -7.58 11.86 21.18
C SER A 381 -8.93 12.55 21.35
N ALA A 382 -9.96 12.13 20.61
CA ALA A 382 -11.27 12.76 20.66
C ALA A 382 -12.09 12.26 21.87
N ARG A 383 -12.92 13.14 22.43
CA ARG A 383 -13.99 12.70 23.34
C ARG A 383 -14.84 11.62 22.64
N PRO A 384 -15.43 10.65 23.35
CA PRO A 384 -16.15 9.52 22.71
C PRO A 384 -17.20 9.95 21.67
N ALA A 385 -17.93 11.04 21.93
CA ALA A 385 -18.93 11.59 21.00
C ALA A 385 -18.33 12.22 19.71
N LEU A 386 -17.05 12.60 19.75
CA LEU A 386 -16.30 13.16 18.62
C LEU A 386 -15.50 12.09 17.86
N ALA A 387 -15.17 10.96 18.50
CA ALA A 387 -14.44 9.83 17.91
C ALA A 387 -15.28 8.99 16.91
N HIS A 388 -16.62 9.10 16.94
CA HIS A 388 -17.49 8.32 16.06
C HIS A 388 -17.10 8.47 14.58
N GLY A 389 -17.02 7.38 13.82
CA GLY A 389 -16.65 7.38 12.40
C GLY A 389 -15.15 7.51 12.08
N TRP A 390 -14.28 7.75 13.05
CA TRP A 390 -12.82 7.64 12.88
C TRP A 390 -12.37 6.20 13.15
N THR A 391 -11.44 5.71 12.33
CA THR A 391 -10.90 4.35 12.43
C THR A 391 -9.85 4.29 13.55
N PRO A 392 -10.00 3.42 14.57
CA PRO A 392 -8.98 3.24 15.59
C PRO A 392 -7.76 2.50 15.01
N PRO A 393 -6.55 2.71 15.58
CA PRO A 393 -5.39 1.95 15.17
C PRO A 393 -5.56 0.46 15.47
N PRO A 394 -4.93 -0.42 14.66
CA PRO A 394 -4.72 -1.81 15.05
C PRO A 394 -4.02 -1.91 16.41
N ALA A 395 -4.20 -3.04 17.10
CA ALA A 395 -3.51 -3.31 18.36
C ALA A 395 -1.98 -3.08 18.20
N ASP A 396 -1.35 -2.55 19.24
CA ASP A 396 0.10 -2.28 19.31
C ASP A 396 0.67 -1.24 18.33
N THR A 397 -0.19 -0.51 17.59
CA THR A 397 0.27 0.56 16.70
C THR A 397 0.49 1.87 17.48
N PRO A 398 1.71 2.46 17.47
CA PRO A 398 1.97 3.70 18.17
C PRO A 398 1.23 4.86 17.50
N VAL A 399 0.51 5.65 18.29
CA VAL A 399 -0.19 6.83 17.78
C VAL A 399 0.76 8.02 17.69
N LEU A 400 0.80 8.61 16.50
CA LEU A 400 1.63 9.77 16.22
C LEU A 400 1.09 11.03 16.89
N ARG A 401 2.02 11.87 17.37
CA ARG A 401 1.70 13.21 17.85
C ARG A 401 1.40 14.14 16.65
N PRO A 402 0.62 15.22 16.85
CA PRO A 402 0.30 16.17 15.77
C PRO A 402 1.53 16.74 15.03
N ALA A 403 2.65 16.95 15.73
CA ALA A 403 3.89 17.41 15.09
C ALA A 403 4.42 16.41 14.03
N ALA A 404 4.39 15.11 14.32
CA ALA A 404 4.82 14.06 13.40
C ALA A 404 3.82 13.88 12.24
N LEU A 405 2.51 13.92 12.53
CA LEU A 405 1.47 13.90 11.50
C LEU A 405 1.58 15.09 10.53
N ALA A 406 1.89 16.29 11.03
CA ALA A 406 2.13 17.46 10.18
C ALA A 406 3.33 17.25 9.24
N ALA A 407 4.38 16.57 9.71
CA ALA A 407 5.54 16.25 8.87
C ALA A 407 5.18 15.24 7.77
N LEU A 408 4.39 14.20 8.09
CA LEU A 408 3.89 13.22 7.11
C LEU A 408 3.00 13.89 6.05
N TYR A 409 2.03 14.69 6.49
CA TYR A 409 1.16 15.45 5.59
C TYR A 409 1.97 16.32 4.61
N ARG A 410 3.03 16.98 5.10
CA ARG A 410 3.90 17.81 4.26
C ARG A 410 4.66 16.98 3.21
N GLN A 411 5.15 15.80 3.58
CA GLN A 411 5.88 14.93 2.65
C GLN A 411 4.96 14.39 1.55
N VAL A 412 3.82 13.78 1.92
CA VAL A 412 2.84 13.29 0.93
C VAL A 412 2.27 14.43 0.09
N ARG A 413 2.01 15.61 0.69
CA ARG A 413 1.60 16.79 -0.09
C ARG A 413 2.62 17.12 -1.17
N LYS A 414 3.92 17.15 -0.84
CA LYS A 414 4.97 17.47 -1.80
C LYS A 414 5.00 16.46 -2.94
N SER A 415 4.85 15.17 -2.64
CA SER A 415 4.82 14.14 -3.68
C SER A 415 3.60 14.29 -4.62
N LEU A 416 2.43 14.65 -4.08
CA LEU A 416 1.23 14.94 -4.86
C LEU A 416 1.36 16.22 -5.70
N GLU A 417 2.00 17.28 -5.16
CA GLU A 417 2.31 18.52 -5.90
C GLU A 417 3.25 18.22 -7.09
N ASP A 418 4.30 17.40 -6.86
CA ASP A 418 5.25 16.97 -7.90
C ASP A 418 4.56 16.10 -8.97
N GLY A 419 3.59 15.28 -8.57
CA GLY A 419 2.70 14.50 -9.46
C GLY A 419 1.57 15.29 -10.12
N LYS A 420 1.49 16.62 -9.90
CA LYS A 420 0.41 17.50 -10.40
C LYS A 420 -1.01 17.12 -9.94
N ASN A 421 -1.14 16.34 -8.86
CA ASN A 421 -2.42 16.10 -8.20
C ASN A 421 -2.73 17.26 -7.22
N GLU A 422 -3.04 18.42 -7.80
CA GLU A 422 -3.40 19.65 -7.10
C GLU A 422 -4.66 19.51 -6.19
N PRO A 423 -5.71 18.74 -6.56
CA PRO A 423 -6.87 18.50 -5.70
C PRO A 423 -6.51 17.86 -4.35
N ASP A 424 -5.83 16.71 -4.37
CA ASP A 424 -5.48 16.00 -3.14
C ASP A 424 -4.37 16.71 -2.38
N ALA A 425 -3.38 17.28 -3.08
CA ALA A 425 -2.32 18.08 -2.44
C ALA A 425 -2.89 19.21 -1.56
N ALA A 426 -3.96 19.87 -2.02
CA ALA A 426 -4.61 20.93 -1.27
C ALA A 426 -5.39 20.41 -0.04
N ASP A 427 -5.94 19.21 -0.09
CA ASP A 427 -6.58 18.57 1.06
C ASP A 427 -5.54 18.15 2.11
N PHE A 428 -4.38 17.66 1.66
CA PHE A 428 -3.23 17.36 2.53
C PHE A 428 -2.59 18.63 3.11
N TYR A 429 -2.57 19.75 2.39
CA TYR A 429 -2.17 21.05 2.94
C TYR A 429 -3.09 21.47 4.10
N TYR A 430 -4.40 21.28 3.93
CA TYR A 430 -5.36 21.56 4.99
C TYR A 430 -5.09 20.65 6.20
N GLY A 431 -4.85 19.35 5.99
CA GLY A 431 -4.50 18.38 7.02
C GLY A 431 -3.24 18.80 7.80
N GLU A 432 -2.19 19.20 7.09
CA GLU A 432 -0.94 19.74 7.65
C GLU A 432 -1.22 20.92 8.60
N MET A 433 -1.92 21.95 8.12
CA MET A 433 -2.21 23.15 8.91
C MET A 433 -3.06 22.84 10.14
N GLU A 434 -3.98 21.88 10.04
CA GLU A 434 -4.76 21.42 11.18
C GLU A 434 -3.90 20.71 12.22
N MET A 435 -3.00 19.83 11.81
CA MET A 435 -2.07 19.18 12.74
C MET A 435 -1.16 20.19 13.43
N ARG A 436 -0.68 21.23 12.72
CA ARG A 436 0.08 22.35 13.29
C ARG A 436 -0.72 23.15 14.33
N ARG A 437 -2.03 23.34 14.12
CA ARG A 437 -2.92 24.00 15.08
C ARG A 437 -3.10 23.19 16.37
N HIS A 438 -3.17 21.86 16.25
CA HIS A 438 -3.33 20.94 17.38
C HIS A 438 -2.01 20.57 18.09
N ASP A 439 -0.87 20.90 17.50
CA ASP A 439 0.44 20.69 18.09
C ASP A 439 0.67 21.61 19.30
N THR A 440 0.67 21.02 20.50
CA THR A 440 0.85 21.75 21.76
C THR A 440 2.29 22.17 22.02
N THR A 441 3.26 21.66 21.25
CA THR A 441 4.67 22.04 21.38
C THR A 441 4.99 23.39 20.74
N ARG A 442 4.12 23.86 19.83
CA ARG A 442 4.26 25.16 19.17
C ARG A 442 3.86 26.34 20.07
N PRO A 443 4.45 27.53 19.85
CA PRO A 443 4.08 28.74 20.57
C PRO A 443 2.57 29.04 20.47
N PRO A 444 1.93 29.49 21.57
CA PRO A 444 0.50 29.76 21.57
C PRO A 444 0.10 30.87 20.58
N ALA A 445 0.99 31.83 20.33
CA ALA A 445 0.77 32.88 19.34
C ALA A 445 0.66 32.34 17.90
N GLU A 446 1.51 31.38 17.52
CA GLU A 446 1.44 30.73 16.20
C GLU A 446 0.14 29.93 16.07
N ARG A 447 -0.27 29.21 17.12
CA ARG A 447 -1.53 28.45 17.14
C ARG A 447 -2.76 29.37 17.07
N ALA A 448 -2.70 30.53 17.72
CA ALA A 448 -3.74 31.56 17.62
C ALA A 448 -3.84 32.11 16.21
N LEU A 449 -2.70 32.39 15.55
CA LEU A 449 -2.65 32.82 14.15
C LEU A 449 -3.25 31.77 13.21
N LEU A 450 -2.86 30.50 13.34
CA LEU A 450 -3.43 29.40 12.56
C LEU A 450 -4.94 29.25 12.78
N THR A 451 -5.40 29.46 14.02
CA THR A 451 -6.82 29.42 14.36
C THR A 451 -7.58 30.57 13.69
N ALA A 452 -7.03 31.79 13.69
CA ALA A 452 -7.60 32.93 12.99
C ALA A 452 -7.63 32.71 11.47
N TYR A 453 -6.54 32.22 10.89
CA TYR A 453 -6.45 31.93 9.44
C TYR A 453 -7.46 30.84 9.01
N TRP A 454 -7.60 29.79 9.83
CA TRP A 454 -8.66 28.80 9.68
C TRP A 454 -10.04 29.44 9.76
N ALA A 455 -10.30 30.26 10.80
CA ALA A 455 -11.60 30.87 11.06
C ALA A 455 -12.09 31.73 9.87
N VAL A 456 -11.18 32.52 9.31
CA VAL A 456 -11.45 33.50 8.26
C VAL A 456 -11.59 32.84 6.88
N SER A 457 -10.70 31.92 6.52
CA SER A 457 -10.59 31.45 5.13
C SER A 457 -10.48 29.92 4.96
N GLY A 458 -10.48 29.17 6.06
CA GLY A 458 -10.20 27.72 6.01
C GLY A 458 -8.81 27.44 5.43
N TYR A 459 -7.80 28.17 5.88
CA TYR A 459 -6.43 28.12 5.37
C TYR A 459 -6.30 28.54 3.89
N GLY A 460 -7.09 29.51 3.46
CA GLY A 460 -7.06 30.01 2.08
C GLY A 460 -7.69 29.08 1.04
N LEU A 461 -8.37 28.00 1.47
CA LEU A 461 -8.97 27.01 0.58
C LEU A 461 -10.49 27.08 0.49
N ARG A 462 -11.16 27.85 1.36
CA ARG A 462 -12.64 27.95 1.38
C ARG A 462 -13.11 29.37 1.08
N ALA A 463 -13.34 29.64 -0.20
CA ALA A 463 -13.85 30.93 -0.68
C ALA A 463 -15.16 31.35 -0.01
N SER A 464 -16.06 30.40 0.28
CA SER A 464 -17.33 30.68 0.94
C SER A 464 -17.18 31.30 2.33
N ARG A 465 -16.16 30.90 3.09
CA ARG A 465 -15.89 31.49 4.42
C ARG A 465 -15.38 32.91 4.30
N ALA A 466 -14.43 33.14 3.38
CA ALA A 466 -13.88 34.47 3.14
C ALA A 466 -14.95 35.44 2.62
N LEU A 467 -15.81 35.00 1.70
CA LEU A 467 -16.94 35.79 1.20
C LEU A 467 -17.99 36.06 2.28
N ALA A 468 -18.30 35.10 3.14
CA ALA A 468 -19.21 35.32 4.26
C ALA A 468 -18.66 36.35 5.25
N TRP A 469 -17.36 36.28 5.58
CA TRP A 469 -16.69 37.29 6.40
C TRP A 469 -16.64 38.65 5.71
N LEU A 470 -16.43 38.69 4.39
CA LEU A 470 -16.47 39.93 3.61
C LEU A 470 -17.86 40.58 3.69
N LEU A 471 -18.91 39.82 3.43
CA LEU A 471 -20.29 40.32 3.53
C LEU A 471 -20.63 40.77 4.96
N GLY A 472 -20.19 40.01 5.97
CA GLY A 472 -20.36 40.39 7.38
C GLY A 472 -19.62 41.67 7.75
N ALA A 473 -18.37 41.82 7.28
CA ALA A 473 -17.58 43.03 7.48
C ALA A 473 -18.23 44.23 6.79
N MET A 474 -18.67 44.08 5.54
CA MET A 474 -19.41 45.12 4.80
C MET A 474 -20.71 45.52 5.50
N ALA A 475 -21.47 44.56 6.04
CA ALA A 475 -22.67 44.86 6.81
C ALA A 475 -22.34 45.62 8.10
N ALA A 476 -21.27 45.24 8.80
CA ALA A 476 -20.81 45.91 10.01
C ALA A 476 -20.31 47.34 9.73
N THR A 477 -19.59 47.55 8.63
CA THR A 477 -19.10 48.87 8.22
C THR A 477 -20.26 49.79 7.83
N VAL A 478 -21.23 49.29 7.06
CA VAL A 478 -22.47 50.01 6.75
C VAL A 478 -23.23 50.38 8.03
N LEU A 479 -23.39 49.45 8.98
CA LEU A 479 -24.06 49.71 10.24
C LEU A 479 -23.31 50.76 11.09
N ALA A 480 -21.99 50.68 11.18
CA ALA A 480 -21.19 51.66 11.91
C ALA A 480 -21.27 53.06 11.26
N LEU A 481 -21.24 53.12 9.92
CA LEU A 481 -21.42 54.37 9.19
C LEU A 481 -22.83 54.96 9.38
N LEU A 482 -23.87 54.13 9.37
CA LEU A 482 -25.24 54.55 9.65
C LEU A 482 -25.39 55.22 11.01
N LEU A 483 -24.82 54.59 12.04
CA LEU A 483 -25.00 54.98 13.43
C LEU A 483 -24.12 56.16 13.85
N TRP A 484 -22.90 56.23 13.31
CA TRP A 484 -21.87 57.17 13.76
C TRP A 484 -21.13 57.88 12.62
N GLY A 485 -20.99 57.28 11.44
CA GLY A 485 -20.08 57.77 10.40
C GLY A 485 -20.65 58.85 9.48
N VAL A 486 -21.94 58.78 9.14
CA VAL A 486 -22.61 59.78 8.31
C VAL A 486 -23.06 60.95 9.20
N PRO A 487 -22.69 62.21 8.88
CA PRO A 487 -23.04 63.36 9.71
C PRO A 487 -24.56 63.57 9.80
N ALA A 488 -25.00 64.28 10.84
CA ALA A 488 -26.42 64.61 11.02
C ALA A 488 -26.97 65.50 9.89
N VAL A 489 -26.13 66.43 9.43
CA VAL A 489 -26.39 67.36 8.32
C VAL A 489 -25.13 67.37 7.46
N ASP A 490 -25.28 67.24 6.14
CA ASP A 490 -24.13 67.40 5.25
C ASP A 490 -23.60 68.84 5.37
N PRO A 491 -22.32 69.03 5.75
CA PRO A 491 -21.78 70.37 5.86
C PRO A 491 -21.72 71.02 4.48
N LYS A 492 -22.48 72.10 4.32
CA LYS A 492 -22.48 72.91 3.09
C LYS A 492 -21.36 73.95 3.18
N PRO A 493 -20.57 74.16 2.11
CA PRO A 493 -19.56 75.20 2.10
C PRO A 493 -20.23 76.57 2.27
N ALA A 494 -19.79 77.32 3.26
CA ALA A 494 -20.27 78.66 3.54
C ALA A 494 -19.20 79.66 3.09
N THR A 495 -19.54 80.49 2.12
CA THR A 495 -18.67 81.59 1.67
C THR A 495 -18.99 82.82 2.52
N THR A 496 -18.05 83.20 3.37
CA THR A 496 -18.14 84.45 4.12
C THR A 496 -17.26 85.49 3.43
N GLY A 497 -17.81 86.67 3.22
CA GLY A 497 -17.14 87.79 2.57
C GLY A 497 -17.51 89.08 3.26
N ARG A 498 -16.56 90.00 3.34
CA ARG A 498 -16.83 91.35 3.84
C ARG A 498 -17.24 92.23 2.67
N GLN A 499 -18.40 92.88 2.76
CA GLN A 499 -18.88 93.78 1.70
C GLN A 499 -17.94 95.00 1.61
N VAL A 500 -17.36 95.23 0.44
CA VAL A 500 -16.44 96.35 0.14
C VAL A 500 -17.02 97.25 -0.96
N THR A 501 -16.66 98.53 -0.93
CA THR A 501 -17.08 99.54 -1.90
C THR A 501 -16.47 99.27 -3.29
N ALA A 502 -17.18 99.66 -4.36
CA ALA A 502 -16.73 99.44 -5.73
C ALA A 502 -15.29 99.96 -5.96
N GLY A 503 -14.39 99.06 -6.36
CA GLY A 503 -12.97 99.37 -6.58
C GLY A 503 -11.99 98.81 -5.53
N GLN A 504 -12.47 98.16 -4.46
CA GLN A 504 -11.62 97.47 -3.47
C GLN A 504 -11.61 95.94 -3.64
N GLU A 505 -10.51 95.31 -3.25
CA GLU A 505 -10.27 93.87 -3.40
C GLU A 505 -11.18 93.06 -2.45
N LEU A 506 -12.03 92.20 -3.01
CA LEU A 506 -12.98 91.35 -2.27
C LEU A 506 -12.30 90.03 -1.89
N THR A 507 -11.98 89.84 -0.60
CA THR A 507 -11.51 88.54 -0.10
C THR A 507 -12.71 87.70 0.34
N LEU A 508 -12.95 86.60 -0.38
CA LEU A 508 -13.96 85.60 -0.03
C LEU A 508 -13.28 84.41 0.63
N THR A 509 -13.64 84.13 1.89
CA THR A 509 -13.19 82.94 2.60
C THR A 509 -14.30 81.90 2.59
N THR A 510 -14.10 80.85 1.79
CA THR A 510 -15.00 79.68 1.76
C THR A 510 -14.52 78.67 2.78
N GLY A 511 -15.32 78.43 3.82
CA GLY A 511 -15.07 77.40 4.84
C GLY A 511 -16.18 76.37 4.84
N THR A 512 -15.83 75.10 5.02
CA THR A 512 -16.79 74.01 5.23
C THR A 512 -16.76 73.64 6.71
N PRO A 513 -17.90 73.68 7.43
CA PRO A 513 -17.92 73.34 8.85
C PRO A 513 -17.65 71.84 9.07
N ASP A 514 -17.08 71.50 10.22
CA ASP A 514 -16.75 70.10 10.53
C ASP A 514 -18.02 69.22 10.65
N PRO A 515 -18.00 68.00 10.11
CA PRO A 515 -19.13 67.07 10.20
C PRO A 515 -19.39 66.64 11.65
N VAL A 516 -20.63 66.87 12.12
CA VAL A 516 -21.06 66.57 13.50
C VAL A 516 -21.76 65.21 13.57
N ASN A 517 -21.48 64.47 14.64
CA ASN A 517 -22.11 63.18 14.90
C ASN A 517 -23.64 63.30 15.03
N PRO A 518 -24.39 62.30 14.53
CA PRO A 518 -25.84 62.24 14.73
C PRO A 518 -26.21 62.16 16.22
N THR A 519 -27.16 62.99 16.63
CA THR A 519 -27.75 63.02 17.97
C THR A 519 -29.21 62.57 17.88
N GLY A 520 -29.65 61.67 18.77
CA GLY A 520 -31.02 61.10 18.75
C GLY A 520 -31.06 59.57 18.97
N PRO A 521 -32.25 58.97 19.12
CA PRO A 521 -32.46 57.53 19.28
C PRO A 521 -31.91 56.72 18.10
N TRP A 522 -31.50 55.47 18.34
CA TRP A 522 -30.87 54.62 17.34
C TRP A 522 -31.78 54.31 16.14
N SER A 523 -33.09 54.17 16.39
CA SER A 523 -34.10 53.95 15.35
C SER A 523 -34.22 55.10 14.36
N GLU A 524 -33.96 56.34 14.80
CA GLU A 524 -34.04 57.54 13.95
C GLU A 524 -32.77 57.73 13.10
N ARG A 525 -31.69 57.00 13.41
CA ARG A 525 -30.42 57.05 12.67
C ARG A 525 -30.36 56.07 11.50
N VAL A 526 -31.25 55.07 11.48
CA VAL A 526 -31.33 54.04 10.42
C VAL A 526 -32.37 54.49 9.40
N THR A 527 -31.96 55.36 8.48
CA THR A 527 -32.80 55.85 7.38
C THR A 527 -32.29 55.38 6.02
N THR A 528 -33.18 55.31 5.03
CA THR A 528 -32.84 54.88 3.67
C THR A 528 -31.77 55.78 3.04
N GLU A 529 -31.84 57.09 3.25
CA GLU A 529 -30.84 58.05 2.73
C GLU A 529 -29.46 57.84 3.35
N ARG A 530 -29.39 57.61 4.67
CA ARG A 530 -28.11 57.33 5.36
C ARG A 530 -27.58 55.96 4.92
N PHE A 531 -28.45 54.99 4.67
CA PHE A 531 -28.06 53.66 4.18
C PHE A 531 -27.44 53.74 2.79
N GLU A 532 -28.02 54.50 1.87
CA GLU A 532 -27.44 54.66 0.53
C GLU A 532 -26.04 55.30 0.59
N LYS A 533 -25.87 56.34 1.40
CA LYS A 533 -24.56 56.98 1.62
C LYS A 533 -23.56 56.01 2.25
N ALA A 534 -23.94 55.31 3.32
CA ALA A 534 -23.10 54.34 4.00
C ALA A 534 -22.70 53.17 3.07
N LEU A 535 -23.64 52.65 2.28
CA LEU A 535 -23.39 51.60 1.30
C LEU A 535 -22.45 52.06 0.20
N ARG A 536 -22.62 53.29 -0.31
CA ARG A 536 -21.72 53.88 -1.31
C ARG A 536 -20.29 54.05 -0.77
N VAL A 537 -20.15 54.48 0.49
CA VAL A 537 -18.85 54.57 1.16
C VAL A 537 -18.21 53.18 1.30
N ALA A 538 -18.97 52.19 1.80
CA ALA A 538 -18.48 50.82 2.00
C ALA A 538 -18.08 50.13 0.68
N ILE A 539 -18.87 50.25 -0.39
CA ILE A 539 -18.51 49.66 -1.70
C ILE A 539 -17.27 50.36 -2.28
N ASN A 540 -17.24 51.69 -2.20
CA ASN A 540 -16.12 52.47 -2.73
C ASN A 540 -14.84 52.28 -1.92
N SER A 541 -14.89 51.98 -0.63
CA SER A 541 -13.69 51.71 0.17
C SER A 541 -13.07 50.34 -0.14
N VAL A 542 -13.87 49.36 -0.56
CA VAL A 542 -13.38 48.04 -1.01
C VAL A 542 -12.67 48.12 -2.36
N VAL A 543 -13.21 48.92 -3.30
CA VAL A 543 -12.80 48.88 -4.72
C VAL A 543 -12.03 50.13 -5.16
N PHE A 544 -12.25 51.29 -4.53
CA PHE A 544 -11.76 52.60 -4.98
C PHE A 544 -11.04 53.41 -3.86
N ARG A 545 -10.33 54.49 -4.25
CA ARG A 545 -9.42 55.26 -3.36
C ARG A 545 -10.11 56.26 -2.42
N SER A 546 -11.32 56.73 -2.72
CA SER A 546 -12.08 57.63 -1.84
C SER A 546 -13.56 57.70 -2.17
N SER A 547 -14.42 57.67 -1.15
CA SER A 547 -15.87 57.83 -1.29
C SER A 547 -16.32 59.26 -1.64
N GLY A 548 -15.47 60.27 -1.40
CA GLY A 548 -15.78 61.69 -1.62
C GLY A 548 -16.88 62.24 -0.70
N GLN A 549 -17.24 61.50 0.36
CA GLN A 549 -18.28 61.87 1.32
C GLN A 549 -17.66 62.56 2.55
N ASN A 550 -18.36 63.55 3.10
CA ASN A 550 -17.98 64.14 4.38
C ASN A 550 -18.34 63.16 5.50
N LEU A 551 -17.33 62.64 6.19
CA LEU A 551 -17.49 61.66 7.27
C LEU A 551 -17.14 62.31 8.61
N THR A 552 -17.85 61.91 9.66
CA THR A 552 -17.46 62.24 11.04
C THR A 552 -16.12 61.57 11.37
N THR A 553 -15.46 61.96 12.46
CA THR A 553 -14.24 61.29 12.93
C THR A 553 -14.41 59.78 13.08
N ALA A 554 -15.56 59.34 13.60
CA ALA A 554 -15.89 57.90 13.71
C ALA A 554 -16.07 57.25 12.33
N GLY A 555 -16.68 57.96 11.37
CA GLY A 555 -16.81 57.53 9.99
C GLY A 555 -15.46 57.38 9.29
N THR A 556 -14.53 58.31 9.51
CA THR A 556 -13.17 58.25 8.96
C THR A 556 -12.42 57.01 9.45
N TYR A 557 -12.45 56.71 10.76
CA TYR A 557 -11.83 55.49 11.29
C TYR A 557 -12.50 54.21 10.80
N THR A 558 -13.83 54.24 10.63
CA THR A 558 -14.59 53.11 10.07
C THR A 558 -14.18 52.84 8.62
N GLU A 559 -14.09 53.88 7.79
CA GLU A 559 -13.64 53.79 6.40
C GLU A 559 -12.18 53.31 6.33
N MET A 560 -11.28 53.85 7.16
CA MET A 560 -9.88 53.40 7.23
C MET A 560 -9.76 51.91 7.56
N THR A 561 -10.57 51.41 8.49
CA THR A 561 -10.57 49.99 8.88
C THR A 561 -11.09 49.09 7.75
N SER A 562 -12.18 49.50 7.10
CA SER A 562 -12.76 48.83 5.92
C SER A 562 -11.74 48.70 4.79
N ARG A 563 -10.98 49.76 4.48
CA ARG A 563 -9.95 49.80 3.42
C ARG A 563 -8.81 48.78 3.61
N ILE A 564 -8.66 48.21 4.79
CA ILE A 564 -7.66 47.17 5.07
C ILE A 564 -8.36 45.81 5.14
N ALA A 565 -9.40 45.69 5.97
CA ALA A 565 -10.01 44.41 6.27
C ALA A 565 -10.72 43.78 5.06
N GLU A 566 -11.51 44.56 4.32
CA GLU A 566 -12.36 44.04 3.26
C GLU A 566 -11.55 43.65 2.00
N PRO A 567 -10.54 44.41 1.53
CA PRO A 567 -9.65 43.95 0.46
C PRO A 567 -8.85 42.70 0.80
N VAL A 568 -8.42 42.52 2.06
CA VAL A 568 -7.74 41.29 2.50
C VAL A 568 -8.68 40.09 2.42
N LEU A 569 -9.93 40.24 2.86
CA LEU A 569 -10.96 39.18 2.75
C LEU A 569 -11.28 38.83 1.29
N LEU A 570 -11.39 39.85 0.43
CA LEU A 570 -11.56 39.67 -1.01
C LEU A 570 -10.36 38.94 -1.63
N GLY A 571 -9.13 39.32 -1.28
CA GLY A 571 -7.90 38.66 -1.72
C GLY A 571 -7.85 37.18 -1.31
N LEU A 572 -8.23 36.86 -0.08
CA LEU A 572 -8.34 35.48 0.41
C LEU A 572 -9.42 34.69 -0.34
N ALA A 573 -10.55 35.31 -0.68
CA ALA A 573 -11.60 34.67 -1.47
C ALA A 573 -11.11 34.36 -2.89
N VAL A 574 -10.44 35.32 -3.54
CA VAL A 574 -9.88 35.15 -4.89
C VAL A 574 -8.80 34.05 -4.91
N LEU A 575 -7.91 34.02 -3.91
CA LEU A 575 -6.91 32.97 -3.78
C LEU A 575 -7.55 31.58 -3.65
N ALA A 576 -8.60 31.45 -2.84
CA ALA A 576 -9.32 30.20 -2.67
C ALA A 576 -10.05 29.76 -3.96
N VAL A 577 -10.63 30.70 -4.71
CA VAL A 577 -11.26 30.41 -6.01
C VAL A 577 -10.22 29.95 -7.02
N ARG A 578 -9.07 30.64 -7.12
CA ARG A 578 -7.97 30.23 -8.00
C ARG A 578 -7.49 28.83 -7.66
N GLY A 579 -7.35 28.52 -6.36
CA GLY A 579 -7.01 27.18 -5.89
C GLY A 579 -8.00 26.13 -6.38
N ARG A 580 -9.31 26.41 -6.31
CA ARG A 580 -10.36 25.51 -6.80
C ARG A 580 -10.38 25.32 -8.32
N VAL A 581 -10.04 26.34 -9.10
CA VAL A 581 -9.98 26.23 -10.58
C VAL A 581 -8.77 25.43 -11.05
N LYS A 582 -7.70 25.38 -10.25
CA LYS A 582 -6.53 24.53 -10.51
C LYS A 582 -6.75 23.05 -10.16
N ARG A 583 -7.71 22.76 -9.28
CA ARG A 583 -8.18 21.40 -9.01
C ARG A 583 -9.02 20.92 -10.18
#